data_AF-A0A8T4BXP9-F1
#
_entry.id   AF-A0A8T4BXP9-F1
#
_cell.length_a   1.000
_cell.length_b   1.000
_cell.length_c   1.000
_cell.angle_alpha   90.00
_cell.angle_beta   90.00
_cell.angle_gamma   90.00
#
_symmetry.space_group_name_H-M   'P 1'
#
loop_
_entity.id
_entity.type
_entity.pdbx_description
1 polymer ?
#
loop_
_entity_poly.entity_id
_entity_poly.type
_entity_poly.pdbx_seq_one_letter_code
_entity_poly.pdbx_strand_id
1 'polypeptide(L)' 'MATKKVGITGKYGPRYGRVIREKVAKVTKKKKHSCPHCKRPSLKREAAGIWLCKKCGLKIAGKAYKP' A
#
# COMPACT_ATOMS: atom_id res chain seq x y z
N MET A 1 -6.22 13.25 -13.48
CA MET A 1 -7.03 12.48 -14.45
C MET A 1 -7.55 11.21 -13.79
N ALA A 2 -8.86 11.09 -13.63
CA ALA A 2 -9.48 9.90 -13.07
C ALA A 2 -9.55 8.78 -14.13
N THR A 3 -8.88 7.66 -13.88
CA THR A 3 -8.97 6.49 -14.76
C THR A 3 -10.17 5.63 -14.37
N LYS A 4 -10.99 5.18 -15.32
CA LYS A 4 -12.18 4.35 -15.03
C LYS A 4 -11.86 2.98 -14.41
N LYS A 5 -10.79 2.31 -14.84
CA LYS A 5 -10.49 0.90 -14.45
C LYS A 5 -9.11 0.68 -13.84
N VAL A 6 -8.07 1.34 -14.36
CA VAL A 6 -6.67 0.97 -14.08
C VAL A 6 -6.12 1.55 -12.76
N GLY A 7 -6.56 2.73 -12.33
CA GLY A 7 -6.08 3.35 -11.09
C GLY A 7 -4.56 3.51 -11.05
N ILE A 8 -3.93 3.10 -9.94
CA ILE A 8 -2.48 3.20 -9.69
C ILE A 8 -1.64 2.47 -10.76
N THR A 9 -2.19 1.44 -11.41
CA THR A 9 -1.47 0.68 -12.45
C THR A 9 -1.53 1.33 -13.83
N GLY A 10 -2.18 2.50 -13.94
CA GLY A 10 -2.13 3.33 -15.16
C GLY A 10 -0.71 3.74 -15.56
N LYS A 11 0.24 3.83 -14.61
CA LYS A 11 1.66 4.15 -14.88
C LYS A 11 2.35 3.18 -15.84
N TYR A 12 1.83 1.96 -15.98
CA TYR A 12 2.43 0.95 -16.86
C TYR A 12 2.01 1.12 -18.32
N GLY A 13 0.98 1.93 -18.61
CA GLY A 13 0.46 2.13 -19.96
C GLY A 13 -0.05 0.82 -20.57
N PRO A 14 0.23 0.54 -21.86
CA PRO A 14 -0.22 -0.69 -22.55
C PRO A 14 0.54 -1.96 -22.15
N ARG A 15 1.63 -1.84 -21.38
CA ARG A 15 2.56 -2.95 -21.09
C ARG A 15 2.01 -3.97 -20.08
N TYR A 16 2.59 -5.18 -20.11
CA TYR A 16 2.42 -6.27 -19.13
C TYR A 16 1.05 -6.96 -19.09
N GLY A 17 0.12 -6.61 -19.98
CA GLY A 17 -1.19 -7.25 -20.07
C GLY A 17 -2.14 -6.95 -18.90
N ARG A 18 -3.36 -7.50 -18.93
CA ARG A 18 -4.42 -7.18 -17.95
C ARG A 18 -4.21 -7.88 -16.60
N VAL A 19 -3.98 -9.18 -16.61
CA VAL A 19 -3.94 -10.03 -15.39
C VAL A 19 -2.86 -9.57 -14.41
N ILE A 20 -1.65 -9.28 -14.92
CA ILE A 20 -0.53 -8.83 -14.10
C ILE A 20 -0.85 -7.45 -13.49
N ARG A 21 -1.39 -6.53 -14.29
CA ARG A 21 -1.80 -5.20 -13.79
C ARG A 21 -2.89 -5.28 -12.72
N GLU A 22 -3.84 -6.20 -12.83
CA GLU A 22 -4.86 -6.40 -11.80
C GLU A 22 -4.27 -6.93 -10.49
N LYS A 23 -3.34 -7.92 -10.55
CA LYS A 23 -2.64 -8.44 -9.37
C LYS A 23 -1.82 -7.34 -8.69
N VAL A 24 -1.05 -6.57 -9.45
CA VAL A 24 -0.25 -5.45 -8.93
C VAL A 24 -1.15 -4.37 -8.31
N ALA A 25 -2.30 -4.07 -8.92
CA ALA A 25 -3.23 -3.08 -8.38
C ALA A 25 -3.79 -3.48 -7.01
N LYS A 26 -3.98 -4.79 -6.74
CA LYS A 26 -4.43 -5.27 -5.43
C LYS A 26 -3.36 -5.08 -4.34
N VAL A 27 -2.10 -5.28 -4.69
CA VAL A 27 -0.97 -5.26 -3.75
C VAL A 27 -0.44 -3.85 -3.49
N THR A 28 -0.42 -2.99 -4.52
CA THR A 28 0.19 -1.64 -4.45
C THR A 28 -0.75 -0.56 -3.90
N LYS A 29 -2.01 -0.91 -3.59
CA LYS A 29 -2.96 0.01 -2.97
C LYS A 29 -2.45 0.45 -1.60
N LYS A 30 -2.03 1.72 -1.50
CA LYS A 30 -1.60 2.37 -0.26
C LYS A 30 -2.80 2.58 0.67
N LYS A 31 -3.20 1.53 1.39
CA LYS A 31 -4.20 1.64 2.46
C LYS A 31 -3.51 2.14 3.73
N LYS A 32 -4.17 3.05 4.45
CA LYS A 32 -3.75 3.44 5.80
C LYS A 32 -4.25 2.36 6.75
N HIS A 33 -3.37 1.86 7.62
CA HIS A 33 -3.72 0.85 8.60
C HIS A 33 -3.77 1.45 10.01
N SER A 34 -4.60 0.87 10.86
CA SER A 34 -4.71 1.25 12.27
C SER A 34 -3.44 0.86 13.01
N CYS A 35 -2.85 1.80 13.73
CA CYS A 35 -1.71 1.53 14.60
C CYS A 35 -2.20 0.82 15.88
N PRO A 36 -1.54 -0.24 16.36
CA PRO A 36 -1.94 -0.92 17.60
C PRO A 36 -1.81 -0.04 18.85
N HIS A 37 -0.87 0.90 18.85
CA HIS A 37 -0.62 1.77 19.99
C HIS A 37 -1.58 2.97 20.04
N CYS A 38 -1.57 3.82 19.00
CA CYS A 38 -2.39 5.04 19.01
C CYS A 38 -3.77 4.88 18.37
N LYS A 39 -4.14 3.68 17.90
CA LYS A 39 -5.43 3.31 17.24
C LYS A 39 -5.81 4.12 15.99
N ARG A 40 -5.03 5.14 15.62
CA ARG A 40 -5.25 5.99 14.45
C ARG A 40 -4.81 5.30 13.15
N PRO A 41 -5.50 5.53 12.02
CA PRO A 41 -5.12 5.01 10.70
C PRO A 41 -3.95 5.80 10.11
N SER A 42 -2.78 5.66 10.71
CA SER A 42 -1.57 6.42 10.35
C SER A 42 -0.32 5.55 10.16
N LEU A 43 -0.51 4.24 10.19
CA LEU A 43 0.54 3.27 9.90
C LEU A 43 0.82 3.23 8.38
N LYS A 44 2.09 3.40 8.01
CA LYS A 44 2.57 3.38 6.63
C LYS A 44 3.76 2.43 6.51
N ARG A 45 3.86 1.76 5.37
CA ARG A 45 5.01 0.91 5.05
C ARG A 45 6.23 1.80 4.73
N GLU A 46 7.34 1.54 5.41
CA GLU A 46 8.64 2.19 5.15
C GLU A 46 9.51 1.29 4.29
N ALA A 47 9.69 0.03 4.70
CA ALA A 47 10.41 -1.00 3.95
C ALA A 47 9.59 -2.29 3.86
N ALA A 48 10.11 -3.31 3.16
CA ALA A 48 9.48 -4.63 3.17
C ALA A 48 9.47 -5.18 4.61
N GLY A 49 8.27 -5.40 5.16
CA GLY A 49 8.10 -5.91 6.52
C GLY A 49 8.29 -4.88 7.63
N ILE A 50 8.62 -3.61 7.32
CA ILE A 50 8.77 -2.54 8.32
C ILE A 50 7.66 -1.50 8.14
N TRP A 51 6.92 -1.28 9.22
CA TRP A 51 5.78 -0.37 9.28
C TRP A 51 6.01 0.72 10.31
N LEU A 52 5.86 1.98 9.90
CA LEU A 52 6.04 3.15 10.75
C LEU A 52 4.73 3.91 10.92
N CYS A 53 4.38 4.19 12.17
CA CYS A 53 3.27 5.07 12.49
C CYS A 53 3.72 6.52 12.47
N LYS A 54 3.13 7.35 11.59
CA LYS A 54 3.49 8.77 11.50
C LYS A 54 3.09 9.60 12.72
N LYS A 55 2.16 9.12 13.55
CA LYS A 55 1.64 9.89 14.70
C LYS A 55 2.41 9.61 15.99
N CYS A 56 2.70 8.35 16.28
CA CYS A 56 3.41 7.96 17.52
C CYS A 56 4.86 7.53 17.29
N GLY A 57 5.36 7.51 16.05
CA GLY A 57 6.74 7.13 15.74
C GLY A 57 7.03 5.63 15.86
N LEU A 58 6.06 4.82 16.28
CA LEU A 58 6.23 3.38 16.48
C LEU A 58 6.62 2.66 15.17
N LYS A 59 7.73 1.92 15.21
CA LYS A 59 8.18 1.00 14.17
C LYS A 59 7.79 -0.42 14.55
N ILE A 60 7.17 -1.14 13.62
CA ILE A 60 6.65 -2.50 13.82
C ILE A 60 7.15 -3.38 12.68
N ALA A 61 7.54 -4.61 13.02
CA ALA A 61 7.77 -5.67 12.06
C ALA A 61 6.45 -6.37 11.70
N GLY A 62 6.17 -6.53 10.41
CA GLY A 62 4.94 -7.12 9.89
C GLY A 62 5.15 -7.81 8.55
N LYS A 63 4.06 -8.13 7.83
CA LYS A 63 4.19 -8.72 6.48
C LYS A 63 4.62 -7.66 5.46
N ALA A 64 5.13 -8.11 4.31
CA ALA A 64 5.62 -7.22 3.26
C ALA A 64 4.54 -6.29 2.70
N TYR A 65 3.30 -6.74 2.54
CA TYR A 65 2.22 -5.98 1.91
C TYR A 65 0.97 -5.80 2.79
N LYS A 66 1.00 -6.37 3.99
CA LYS A 66 0.00 -6.20 5.04
C LYS A 66 0.76 -5.97 6.35
N PRO A 67 0.41 -4.99 7.19
CA PRO A 67 1.00 -4.89 8.51
C PRO A 67 0.72 -6.15 9.31
#